data_AF-A0A1D2YU93-F1
#
_entry.id   AF-A0A1D2YU93-F1
#
_cell.length_a   1.000
_cell.length_b   1.000
_cell.length_c   1.000
_cell.angle_alpha   90.00
_cell.angle_beta   90.00
_cell.angle_gamma   90.00
#
_symmetry.space_group_name_H-M   'P 1'
#
loop_
_entity.id
_entity.type
_entity.pdbx_description
1 polymer ?
#
loop_
_entity_poly.entity_id
_entity_poly.type
_entity_poly.pdbx_seq_one_letter_code
_entity_poly.pdbx_strand_id
1 'polypeptide(L)'
;MTPYTNGNLAVQFQDKDYKNKRIIKKTKKKSIPASEKLFYLFSILFIAIVASVVISGYAQIAEYNYTVQKLEKSIADINHQNEILQMKIAELSSPERILEIAQNELGMTLNEEQVIVISQSIN
;
A
#
# COMPACT_ATOMS: atom_id res chain seq x y z
N MET A 1 -84.39 -73.79 9.41
CA MET A 1 -83.48 -72.85 10.11
C MET A 1 -82.18 -73.60 10.31
N THR A 2 -81.07 -73.29 9.64
CA THR A 2 -80.34 -72.01 9.55
C THR A 2 -79.91 -71.67 8.11
N PRO A 3 -79.45 -70.44 7.83
CA PRO A 3 -79.76 -69.69 6.60
C PRO A 3 -78.67 -69.70 5.52
N TYR A 4 -79.09 -69.25 4.33
CA TYR A 4 -78.34 -68.54 3.26
C TYR A 4 -77.03 -67.88 3.75
N THR A 5 -75.98 -67.75 2.95
CA THR A 5 -75.84 -66.65 1.98
C THR A 5 -74.45 -66.67 1.33
N ASN A 6 -74.45 -66.41 0.02
CA ASN A 6 -73.52 -65.61 -0.79
C ASN A 6 -72.03 -65.56 -0.41
N GLY A 7 -71.15 -65.84 -1.39
CA GLY A 7 -69.74 -65.46 -1.22
C GLY A 7 -68.86 -65.61 -2.45
N ASN A 8 -68.86 -64.58 -3.30
CA ASN A 8 -67.70 -64.05 -4.02
C ASN A 8 -66.79 -65.02 -4.80
N LEU A 9 -67.19 -65.38 -6.03
CA LEU A 9 -66.24 -65.69 -7.11
C LEU A 9 -65.98 -64.46 -8.00
N ALA A 10 -65.79 -63.29 -7.37
CA ALA A 10 -65.10 -62.20 -8.05
C ALA A 10 -63.61 -62.41 -7.79
N VAL A 11 -62.92 -63.10 -8.70
CA VAL A 11 -61.48 -62.90 -8.86
C VAL A 11 -61.36 -61.48 -9.41
N GLN A 12 -61.26 -60.50 -8.50
CA GLN A 12 -60.69 -59.22 -8.88
C GLN A 12 -59.25 -59.55 -9.25
N PHE A 13 -58.93 -59.35 -10.53
CA PHE A 13 -57.55 -59.17 -10.95
C PHE A 13 -57.06 -57.94 -10.21
N GLN A 14 -56.47 -58.18 -9.04
CA GLN A 14 -55.74 -57.16 -8.33
C GLN A 14 -54.54 -56.91 -9.21
N ASP A 15 -54.60 -55.83 -9.99
CA ASP A 15 -53.41 -55.19 -10.53
C ASP A 15 -52.49 -54.99 -9.32
N LYS A 16 -51.60 -55.95 -9.13
CA LYS A 16 -50.49 -55.78 -8.22
C LYS A 16 -49.64 -54.76 -8.91
N ASP A 17 -49.92 -53.50 -8.63
CA ASP A 17 -48.94 -52.44 -8.65
C ASP A 17 -47.78 -52.94 -7.80
N TYR A 18 -46.84 -53.64 -8.46
CA TYR A 18 -45.54 -53.93 -7.93
C TYR A 18 -44.84 -52.57 -7.83
N LYS A 19 -45.23 -51.78 -6.82
CA LYS A 19 -44.43 -50.70 -6.27
C LYS A 19 -43.19 -51.37 -5.72
N ASN A 20 -42.25 -51.60 -6.62
CA ASN A 20 -40.87 -51.90 -6.31
C ASN A 20 -40.38 -50.66 -5.55
N LYS A 21 -40.58 -50.69 -4.22
CA LYS A 21 -39.94 -49.75 -3.32
C LYS A 21 -38.47 -50.13 -3.39
N ARG A 22 -37.78 -49.67 -4.43
CA ARG A 22 -36.33 -49.61 -4.47
C ARG A 22 -35.97 -48.92 -3.18
N ILE A 23 -35.51 -49.68 -2.21
CA ILE A 23 -34.82 -49.11 -1.06
C ILE A 23 -33.57 -48.53 -1.69
N ILE A 24 -33.67 -47.28 -2.15
CA ILE A 24 -32.53 -46.45 -2.43
C ILE A 24 -31.87 -46.39 -1.07
N LYS A 25 -30.88 -47.26 -0.85
CA LYS A 25 -29.93 -47.12 0.25
C LYS A 25 -29.38 -45.72 0.02
N LYS A 26 -29.94 -44.74 0.72
CA LYS A 26 -29.42 -43.38 0.74
C LYS A 26 -28.00 -43.59 1.22
N THR A 27 -27.05 -43.58 0.30
CA THR A 27 -25.64 -43.50 0.65
C THR A 27 -25.60 -42.28 1.54
N LYS A 28 -25.30 -42.50 2.83
CA LYS A 28 -25.14 -41.39 3.76
C LYS A 28 -24.05 -40.55 3.11
N LYS A 29 -24.44 -39.42 2.50
CA LYS A 29 -23.48 -38.47 1.94
C LYS A 29 -22.50 -38.26 3.07
N LYS A 30 -21.23 -38.64 2.89
CA LYS A 30 -20.18 -38.35 3.85
C LYS A 30 -20.23 -36.84 4.01
N SER A 31 -20.92 -36.38 5.06
CA SER A 31 -20.93 -34.97 5.40
C SER A 31 -19.49 -34.70 5.77
N ILE A 32 -18.89 -33.75 5.06
CA ILE A 32 -17.57 -33.23 5.38
C ILE A 32 -17.57 -32.98 6.90
N PRO A 33 -16.61 -33.56 7.65
CA PRO A 33 -16.58 -33.38 9.09
C PRO A 33 -16.56 -31.88 9.39
N ALA A 34 -17.33 -31.45 10.39
CA ALA A 34 -17.55 -30.02 10.65
C ALA A 34 -16.22 -29.26 10.83
N SER A 35 -15.18 -29.93 11.30
CA SER A 35 -13.80 -29.44 11.39
C SER A 35 -13.21 -29.02 10.04
N GLU A 36 -13.28 -29.86 9.01
CA GLU A 36 -12.76 -29.53 7.68
C GLU A 36 -13.47 -28.30 7.10
N LYS A 37 -14.79 -28.19 7.28
CA LYS A 37 -15.57 -27.02 6.84
C LYS A 37 -15.14 -25.73 7.57
N LEU A 38 -14.76 -25.82 8.85
CA LEU A 38 -14.21 -24.69 9.59
C LEU A 38 -12.81 -24.29 9.09
N PHE A 39 -11.94 -25.25 8.78
CA PHE A 39 -10.60 -24.96 8.23
C PHE A 39 -10.68 -24.26 6.88
N TYR A 40 -11.62 -24.62 6.01
CA TYR A 40 -11.83 -23.90 4.75
C TYR A 40 -12.28 -22.45 4.98
N LEU A 41 -13.24 -22.23 5.90
CA LEU A 41 -13.66 -20.88 6.28
C LEU A 41 -12.50 -20.05 6.84
N PHE A 42 -11.69 -20.66 7.71
CA PHE A 42 -10.52 -20.01 8.29
C PHE A 42 -9.46 -19.71 7.25
N SER A 43 -9.24 -20.62 6.29
CA SER A 43 -8.30 -20.40 5.18
C SER A 43 -8.73 -19.24 4.28
N ILE A 44 -10.01 -19.15 3.95
CA ILE A 44 -10.57 -18.02 3.19
C ILE A 44 -10.44 -16.70 3.96
N LEU A 45 -10.74 -16.72 5.26
CA LEU A 45 -10.59 -15.55 6.12
C LEU A 45 -9.11 -15.13 6.22
N PHE A 46 -8.21 -16.09 6.37
CA PHE A 46 -6.77 -15.85 6.45
C PHE A 46 -6.25 -15.21 5.15
N ILE A 47 -6.64 -15.74 3.99
CA ILE A 47 -6.28 -15.16 2.69
C ILE A 47 -6.83 -13.73 2.57
N ALA A 48 -8.07 -13.49 3.00
CA ALA A 48 -8.67 -12.15 2.98
C ALA A 48 -7.92 -11.15 3.88
N ILE A 49 -7.46 -11.58 5.07
CA ILE A 49 -6.66 -10.74 5.96
C ILE A 49 -5.31 -10.42 5.33
N VAL A 50 -4.61 -11.41 4.78
CA VAL A 50 -3.31 -11.20 4.11
C VAL A 50 -3.47 -10.25 2.93
N ALA A 51 -4.50 -10.43 2.11
CA ALA A 51 -4.80 -9.53 1.00
C ALA A 51 -5.06 -8.09 1.49
N SER A 52 -5.82 -7.92 2.57
CA SER A 52 -6.12 -6.61 3.16
C SER A 52 -4.86 -5.90 3.67
N VAL A 53 -3.94 -6.63 4.32
CA VAL A 53 -2.65 -6.08 4.79
C VAL A 53 -1.79 -5.62 3.61
N VAL A 54 -1.71 -6.45 2.57
CA VAL A 54 -0.98 -6.12 1.34
C VAL A 54 -1.56 -4.86 0.68
N ILE A 55 -2.88 -4.77 0.53
CA ILE A 55 -3.58 -3.60 -0.01
C ILE A 55 -3.30 -2.34 0.83
N SER A 56 -3.34 -2.47 2.16
CA SER A 56 -3.09 -1.35 3.09
C SER A 56 -1.65 -0.85 3.03
N GLY A 57 -0.69 -1.71 2.67
CA GLY A 57 0.70 -1.32 2.45
C GLY A 57 0.88 -0.40 1.24
N TYR A 58 0.04 -0.52 0.20
CA TYR A 58 0.13 0.34 -0.98
C TYR A 58 -0.24 1.80 -0.70
N ALA A 59 -1.19 2.05 0.21
CA ALA A 59 -1.54 3.42 0.63
C ALA A 59 -0.35 4.09 1.33
N GLN A 60 0.36 3.35 2.18
CA GLN A 60 1.56 3.84 2.85
C GLN A 60 2.70 4.09 1.86
N ILE A 61 2.90 3.22 0.86
CA ILE A 61 3.92 3.41 -0.17
C ILE A 61 3.70 4.72 -0.95
N ALA A 62 2.45 5.09 -1.26
CA ALA A 62 2.16 6.36 -1.92
C ALA A 62 2.48 7.57 -1.03
N GLU A 63 2.14 7.50 0.26
CA GLU A 63 2.45 8.55 1.24
C GLU A 63 3.96 8.70 1.46
N TYR A 64 4.69 7.60 1.55
CA TYR A 64 6.15 7.61 1.66
C TYR A 64 6.81 8.21 0.40
N ASN A 65 6.38 7.81 -0.80
CA ASN A 65 6.91 8.39 -2.04
C ASN A 65 6.62 9.90 -2.14
N TYR A 66 5.45 10.35 -1.70
CA TYR A 66 5.13 11.78 -1.67
C TYR A 66 6.00 12.53 -0.65
N THR A 67 6.19 11.96 0.53
CA THR A 67 7.01 12.53 1.59
C THR A 67 8.47 12.64 1.15
N VAL A 68 9.02 11.60 0.52
CA VAL A 68 10.38 11.60 -0.03
C VAL A 68 10.54 12.70 -1.07
N GLN A 69 9.64 12.79 -2.07
CA GLN A 69 9.69 13.84 -3.08
C GLN A 69 9.58 15.26 -2.49
N LYS A 70 8.73 15.44 -1.47
CA LYS A 70 8.60 16.72 -0.78
C LYS A 70 9.90 17.08 -0.04
N LEU A 71 10.54 16.10 0.59
CA LEU A 71 11.78 16.30 1.33
C LEU A 71 12.95 16.62 0.38
N GLU A 72 13.06 15.88 -0.73
CA GLU A 72 14.05 16.15 -1.79
C GLU A 72 13.90 17.57 -2.35
N LYS A 73 12.66 18.00 -2.62
CA LYS A 73 12.38 19.38 -3.07
C LYS A 73 12.79 20.41 -2.03
N SER A 74 12.55 20.14 -0.75
CA SER A 74 12.97 21.03 0.34
C SER A 74 14.49 21.12 0.45
N ILE A 75 15.20 20.02 0.26
CA ILE A 75 16.67 19.99 0.27
C ILE A 75 17.22 20.79 -0.92
N ALA A 76 16.64 20.61 -2.11
CA ALA A 76 17.04 21.35 -3.30
C ALA A 76 16.86 22.87 -3.11
N ASP A 77 15.74 23.29 -2.52
CA ASP A 77 15.47 24.70 -2.23
C ASP A 77 16.47 25.28 -1.22
N ILE A 78 16.76 24.57 -0.13
CA ILE A 78 17.76 24.98 0.87
C ILE A 78 19.15 25.09 0.23
N ASN A 79 19.55 24.14 -0.61
CA ASN A 79 20.83 24.18 -1.30
C ASN A 79 20.94 25.37 -2.26
N HIS A 80 19.87 25.66 -3.00
CA HIS A 80 19.82 26.83 -3.87
C HIS A 80 19.90 28.14 -3.08
N GLN A 81 19.21 28.24 -1.94
CA GLN A 81 19.35 29.40 -1.05
C GLN A 81 20.78 29.55 -0.51
N ASN A 82 21.41 28.45 -0.11
CA ASN A 82 22.81 28.45 0.32
C ASN A 82 23.74 28.91 -0.80
N GLU A 83 23.56 28.43 -2.03
CA GLU A 83 24.36 28.85 -3.17
C GLU A 83 24.21 30.35 -3.45
N ILE A 84 22.98 30.88 -3.42
CA ILE A 84 22.73 32.33 -3.53
C ILE A 84 23.44 33.10 -2.42
N LEU A 85 23.36 32.63 -1.17
CA LEU A 85 24.01 33.28 -0.04
C LEU A 85 25.53 33.27 -0.19
N GLN A 86 26.12 32.15 -0.66
CA GLN A 86 27.54 32.05 -0.93
C GLN A 86 27.97 32.98 -2.06
N MET A 87 27.21 33.07 -3.15
CA MET A 87 27.45 34.05 -4.22
C MET A 87 27.39 35.48 -3.69
N LYS A 88 26.42 35.80 -2.83
CA LYS A 88 26.31 37.12 -2.23
C LYS A 88 27.49 37.42 -1.29
N ILE A 89 27.97 36.44 -0.54
CA ILE A 89 29.19 36.60 0.28
C ILE A 89 30.39 36.87 -0.63
N ALA A 90 30.54 36.12 -1.73
CA ALA A 90 31.63 36.30 -2.67
C ALA A 90 31.58 37.70 -3.33
N GLU A 91 30.40 38.16 -3.72
CA GLU A 91 30.18 39.51 -4.26
C GLU A 91 30.52 40.58 -3.22
N LEU A 92 29.99 40.43 -1.99
CA LEU A 92 30.21 41.40 -0.91
C LEU A 92 31.66 41.44 -0.45
N SER A 93 32.35 40.30 -0.45
CA SER A 93 33.75 40.13 -0.05
C SER A 93 34.72 40.36 -1.21
N SER A 94 34.21 40.66 -2.41
CA SER A 94 35.08 40.89 -3.57
C SER A 94 36.00 42.09 -3.29
N PRO A 95 37.32 41.92 -3.42
CA PRO A 95 38.28 43.01 -3.23
C PRO A 95 37.97 44.20 -4.12
N GLU A 96 37.48 43.96 -5.33
CA GLU A 96 37.08 44.98 -6.29
C GLU A 96 36.00 45.91 -5.73
N ARG A 97 34.94 45.35 -5.13
CA ARG A 97 33.86 46.15 -4.53
C ARG A 97 34.32 46.92 -3.29
N ILE A 98 35.19 46.32 -2.48
CA ILE A 98 35.77 47.00 -1.31
C ILE A 98 36.64 48.18 -1.76
N LEU A 99 37.46 47.99 -2.79
CA LEU A 99 38.30 49.03 -3.38
C LEU A 99 37.47 50.14 -4.04
N GLU A 100 36.36 49.79 -4.69
CA GLU A 100 35.43 50.73 -5.28
C GLU A 100 34.80 51.64 -4.21
N ILE A 101 34.25 51.06 -3.13
CA ILE A 101 33.68 51.83 -2.01
C ILE A 101 34.77 52.68 -1.33
N ALA A 102 35.96 52.12 -1.10
CA ALA A 102 37.06 52.84 -0.46
C ALA A 102 37.51 54.06 -1.27
N GLN A 103 37.65 53.93 -2.59
CA GLN A 103 38.12 55.02 -3.45
C GLN A 103 37.01 56.03 -3.79
N ASN A 104 35.82 55.55 -4.16
CA ASN A 104 34.77 56.41 -4.71
C ASN A 104 33.86 57.02 -3.64
N GLU A 105 33.57 56.27 -2.56
CA GLU A 105 32.67 56.75 -1.51
C GLU A 105 33.42 57.34 -0.31
N LEU A 106 34.58 56.75 0.04
CA LEU A 106 35.36 57.14 1.21
C LEU A 106 36.58 58.02 0.88
N GLY A 107 36.92 58.18 -0.41
CA GLY A 107 38.04 59.01 -0.86
C GLY A 107 39.43 58.50 -0.45
N MET A 108 39.55 57.20 -0.15
CA MET A 108 40.82 56.57 0.21
C MET A 108 41.66 56.27 -1.03
N THR A 109 42.98 56.47 -0.94
CA THR A 109 43.93 56.17 -2.02
C THR A 109 44.78 54.95 -1.65
N LEU A 110 44.98 54.02 -2.58
CA LEU A 110 45.80 52.84 -2.34
C LEU A 110 47.28 53.23 -2.25
N ASN A 111 47.96 52.84 -1.17
CA ASN A 111 49.41 52.98 -1.05
C ASN A 111 50.07 51.64 -1.44
N GLU A 112 50.64 51.58 -2.64
CA GLU A 112 51.19 50.35 -3.22
C GLU A 112 52.39 49.78 -2.44
N GLU A 113 53.06 50.58 -1.61
CA GLU A 113 54.21 50.13 -0.80
C GLU A 113 53.81 49.27 0.41
N GLN A 114 52.52 49.20 0.78
CA GLN A 114 52.04 48.48 1.97
C GLN A 114 50.94 47.43 1.66
N VAL A 115 50.88 46.93 0.43
CA VAL A 115 49.89 45.92 0.04
C VAL A 115 50.35 44.51 0.44
N ILE A 116 49.58 43.84 1.30
CA ILE A 116 49.79 42.43 1.69
C ILE A 116 48.62 41.61 1.14
N VAL A 117 48.90 40.68 0.22
CA VAL A 117 47.89 39.77 -0.35
C VAL A 117 47.72 38.57 0.57
N ILE A 118 46.55 38.44 1.20
CA ILE A 118 46.21 37.30 2.06
C ILE A 118 45.30 36.36 1.27
N SER A 119 45.88 35.33 0.64
CA SER A 119 45.09 34.27 0.01
C SER A 119 44.62 33.28 1.10
N GLN A 120 43.41 33.45 1.61
CA GLN A 120 42.79 32.45 2.49
C GLN A 120 42.31 31.24 1.66
N SER A 121 43.01 30.12 1.78
CA SER A 121 42.51 28.80 1.39
C SER A 121 41.43 28.38 2.38
N ILE A 122 40.17 28.46 1.97
CA ILE A 122 39.04 27.91 2.73
C ILE A 122 38.91 26.44 2.30
N ASN A 123 39.10 25.54 3.26
CA ASN A 123 38.92 24.08 3.13
C ASN A 123 37.46 23.70 3.42
#